data_AF-A0AA41BL81-F1
#
_entry.id   AF-A0AA41BL81-F1
#
_cell.length_a   1.000
_cell.length_b   1.000
_cell.length_c   1.000
_cell.angle_alpha   90.00
_cell.angle_beta   90.00
_cell.angle_gamma   90.00
#
_symmetry.space_group_name_H-M   'P 1'
#
loop_
_entity.id
_entity.type
_entity.pdbx_description
1 polymer ?
#
loop_
_entity_poly.entity_id
_entity_poly.type
_entity_poly.pdbx_seq_one_letter_code
_entity_poly.pdbx_strand_id
1 'polypeptide(L)'
;MYRNFSFAAALLAAAFSGQALADGINNFSQAKAASVKVNADAPGSFYCGCQIRWQGKKGVVDLESCGYKVRKNENRARRIEWEHVVPAWQFGHQRQCWQDGGRKNC
;
A
#
# COMPACT_ATOMS: atom_id res chain seq x y z
N MET A 1 -51.50 -7.01 19.16
CA MET A 1 -51.02 -5.91 18.28
C MET A 1 -49.50 -5.70 18.34
N TYR A 2 -48.83 -5.81 19.49
CA TYR A 2 -47.35 -5.68 19.62
C TYR A 2 -46.50 -6.73 18.87
N ARG A 3 -47.04 -7.93 18.63
CA ARG A 3 -46.32 -9.03 17.98
C ARG A 3 -46.02 -8.74 16.50
N ASN A 4 -46.95 -8.10 15.79
CA ASN A 4 -46.76 -7.73 14.38
C ASN A 4 -45.81 -6.53 14.21
N PHE A 5 -45.80 -5.59 15.17
CA PHE A 5 -44.82 -4.49 15.21
C PHE A 5 -43.38 -5.00 15.43
N SER A 6 -43.22 -6.08 16.22
CA SER A 6 -41.90 -6.68 16.49
C SER A 6 -41.32 -7.38 15.25
N PHE A 7 -42.14 -8.06 14.45
CA PHE A 7 -41.71 -8.67 13.18
C PHE A 7 -41.35 -7.63 12.11
N ALA A 8 -42.10 -6.53 12.03
CA ALA A 8 -41.80 -5.43 11.11
C ALA A 8 -40.47 -4.72 11.46
N ALA A 9 -40.19 -4.54 12.76
CA ALA A 9 -38.93 -3.94 13.22
C ALA A 9 -37.71 -4.82 12.91
N ALA A 10 -37.83 -6.15 13.04
CA ALA A 10 -36.75 -7.09 12.71
C ALA A 10 -36.45 -7.15 11.21
N LEU A 11 -37.47 -7.08 10.35
CA LEU A 11 -37.31 -7.04 8.90
C LEU A 11 -36.68 -5.73 8.40
N LEU A 12 -36.99 -4.59 9.04
CA LEU A 12 -36.32 -3.32 8.74
C LEU A 12 -34.83 -3.37 9.12
N ALA A 13 -34.47 -3.93 10.28
CA ALA A 13 -33.07 -3.99 10.71
C ALA A 13 -32.17 -4.82 9.76
N ALA A 14 -32.71 -5.89 9.17
CA ALA A 14 -31.99 -6.71 8.18
C ALA A 14 -31.78 -5.97 6.85
N ALA A 15 -32.72 -5.10 6.44
CA ALA A 15 -32.61 -4.33 5.19
C ALA A 15 -31.55 -3.22 5.22
N PHE A 16 -31.15 -2.76 6.41
CA PHE A 16 -30.07 -1.78 6.59
C PHE A 16 -28.68 -2.40 6.78
N SER A 17 -28.57 -3.74 6.75
CA SER A 17 -27.29 -4.45 6.81
C SER A 17 -26.64 -4.52 5.42
N GLY A 18 -26.42 -3.37 4.79
CA GLY A 18 -25.65 -3.30 3.56
C GLY A 18 -24.20 -3.67 3.83
N GLN A 19 -23.70 -4.73 3.20
CA GLN A 19 -22.27 -5.00 3.19
C GLN A 19 -21.57 -3.84 2.47
N ALA A 20 -20.90 -2.97 3.21
CA ALA A 20 -19.96 -2.04 2.65
C ALA A 20 -18.79 -2.86 2.07
N LEU A 21 -18.88 -3.24 0.80
CA LEU A 21 -17.75 -3.77 0.05
C LEU A 21 -16.76 -2.62 -0.11
N ALA A 22 -15.78 -2.54 0.79
CA ALA A 22 -14.62 -1.72 0.55
C ALA A 22 -13.89 -2.33 -0.65
N ASP A 23 -13.74 -1.57 -1.74
CA ASP A 23 -12.85 -1.95 -2.83
C ASP A 23 -11.43 -2.07 -2.28
N GLY A 24 -11.05 -3.30 -1.93
CA GLY A 24 -9.78 -3.62 -1.31
C GLY A 24 -8.60 -3.43 -2.27
N ILE A 25 -7.40 -3.38 -1.70
CA ILE A 25 -6.15 -3.43 -2.48
C ILE A 25 -5.89 -4.90 -2.82
N ASN A 26 -6.04 -5.24 -4.10
CA ASN A 26 -5.95 -6.63 -4.58
C ASN A 26 -4.67 -6.93 -5.35
N ASN A 27 -3.83 -5.93 -5.60
CA ASN A 27 -2.53 -6.15 -6.24
C ASN A 27 -1.49 -5.11 -5.81
N PHE A 28 -0.23 -5.41 -6.10
CA PHE A 28 0.91 -4.56 -5.73
C PHE A 28 0.87 -3.17 -6.38
N SER A 29 0.31 -3.02 -7.58
CA SER A 29 0.19 -1.72 -8.25
C SER A 29 -0.83 -0.81 -7.57
N GLN A 30 -1.97 -1.36 -7.15
CA GLN A 30 -2.95 -0.66 -6.32
C GLN A 30 -2.36 -0.29 -4.97
N ALA A 31 -1.60 -1.21 -4.34
CA ALA A 31 -0.92 -0.95 -3.07
C ALA A 31 0.00 0.28 -3.17
N LYS A 32 0.89 0.30 -4.17
CA LYS A 32 1.79 1.45 -4.41
C LYS A 32 1.04 2.76 -4.63
N ALA A 33 -0.08 2.74 -5.35
CA ALA A 33 -0.89 3.94 -5.59
C ALA A 33 -1.56 4.45 -4.30
N ALA A 34 -2.04 3.54 -3.45
CA ALA A 34 -2.57 3.89 -2.13
C ALA A 34 -1.47 4.43 -1.21
N SER A 35 -0.27 3.84 -1.24
CA SER A 35 0.84 4.25 -0.40
C SER A 35 1.31 5.69 -0.67
N VAL A 36 1.18 6.21 -1.90
CA VAL A 36 1.44 7.64 -2.19
C VAL A 36 0.54 8.54 -1.34
N LYS A 37 -0.74 8.20 -1.20
CA LYS A 37 -1.69 8.99 -0.39
C LYS A 37 -1.35 8.91 1.10
N VAL A 38 -1.04 7.70 1.59
CA VAL A 38 -0.67 7.47 3.00
C VAL A 38 0.61 8.22 3.39
N ASN A 39 1.55 8.39 2.46
CA ASN A 39 2.84 9.02 2.70
C ASN A 39 2.91 10.46 2.14
N ALA A 40 1.78 11.08 1.85
CA ALA A 40 1.74 12.45 1.32
C ALA A 40 2.41 13.44 2.29
N ASP A 41 2.17 13.26 3.59
CA ASP A 41 2.66 14.11 4.68
C ASP A 41 3.80 13.45 5.48
N ALA A 42 4.41 12.39 4.94
CA ALA A 42 5.54 11.74 5.59
C ALA A 42 6.72 12.73 5.72
N PRO A 43 7.40 12.81 6.89
CA PRO A 43 8.45 13.80 7.13
C PRO A 43 9.72 13.56 6.27
N GLY A 44 9.85 12.38 5.66
CA GLY A 44 10.93 12.04 4.75
C GLY A 44 10.93 10.57 4.35
N SER A 45 11.96 10.16 3.61
CA SER A 45 12.18 8.78 3.20
C SER A 45 12.38 7.85 4.41
N PHE A 46 11.90 6.61 4.31
CA PHE A 46 11.86 5.67 5.43
C PHE A 46 13.20 5.46 6.15
N TYR A 47 14.31 5.31 5.42
CA TYR A 47 15.61 5.04 6.03
C TYR A 47 16.48 6.28 6.27
N CYS A 48 16.48 7.23 5.33
CA CYS A 48 17.44 8.34 5.32
C CYS A 48 16.81 9.68 5.70
N GLY A 49 15.49 9.75 5.90
CA GLY A 49 14.80 10.99 6.26
C GLY A 49 14.81 12.09 5.18
N CYS A 50 15.17 11.77 3.93
CA CYS A 50 15.20 12.75 2.84
C CYS A 50 13.80 13.22 2.46
N GLN A 51 13.62 14.53 2.24
CA GLN A 51 12.33 15.08 1.81
C GLN A 51 11.91 14.49 0.45
N ILE A 52 10.61 14.23 0.32
CA ILE A 52 10.01 13.64 -0.88
C ILE A 52 9.03 14.63 -1.48
N ARG A 53 9.23 14.93 -2.76
CA ARG A 53 8.26 15.68 -3.57
C ARG A 53 7.46 14.73 -4.45
N TRP A 54 6.16 14.62 -4.19
CA TRP A 54 5.26 13.78 -4.98
C TRP A 54 4.82 14.48 -6.27
N GLN A 55 4.98 13.80 -7.41
CA GLN A 55 4.53 14.20 -8.75
C GLN A 55 3.60 13.11 -9.29
N GLY A 56 2.31 13.25 -9.03
CA GLY A 56 1.34 12.19 -9.31
C GLY A 56 1.69 10.91 -8.54
N LYS A 57 2.01 9.83 -9.24
CA LYS A 57 2.38 8.52 -8.64
C LYS A 57 3.88 8.36 -8.37
N LYS A 58 4.70 9.37 -8.68
CA LYS A 58 6.18 9.30 -8.56
C LYS A 58 6.65 10.18 -7.40
N GLY A 59 7.56 9.67 -6.58
CA GLY A 59 8.27 10.46 -5.56
C GLY A 59 9.66 10.85 -6.06
N VAL A 60 9.96 12.14 -6.06
CA VAL A 60 11.30 12.67 -6.33
C VAL A 60 11.96 13.00 -5.00
N VAL A 61 13.18 12.54 -4.81
CA VAL A 61 13.91 12.69 -3.53
C VAL A 61 14.81 13.91 -3.59
N ASP A 62 14.72 14.76 -2.57
CA ASP A 62 15.72 15.80 -2.32
C ASP A 62 16.85 15.20 -1.47
N LEU A 63 17.97 14.86 -2.12
CA LEU A 63 19.12 14.23 -1.46
C LEU A 63 19.89 15.23 -0.58
N GLU A 64 19.83 16.52 -0.87
CA GLU A 64 20.55 17.54 -0.11
C GLU A 64 19.87 17.79 1.24
N SER A 65 18.54 17.69 1.30
CA SER A 65 17.75 17.84 2.53
C SER A 65 18.18 16.94 3.70
N CYS A 66 18.81 15.80 3.40
CA CYS A 66 19.29 14.81 4.36
C CYS A 66 20.81 14.55 4.27
N GLY A 67 21.53 15.26 3.40
CA GLY A 67 22.97 15.04 3.17
C GLY A 67 23.32 13.66 2.56
N TYR A 68 22.39 13.04 1.82
CA TYR A 68 22.59 11.71 1.24
C TYR A 68 23.68 11.72 0.16
N LYS A 69 24.64 10.80 0.26
CA LYS A 69 25.74 10.64 -0.71
C LYS A 69 25.47 9.46 -1.62
N VAL A 70 25.37 9.73 -2.92
CA VAL A 70 25.16 8.69 -3.94
C VAL A 70 26.40 7.79 -4.03
N ARG A 71 26.20 6.48 -3.88
CA ARG A 71 27.29 5.49 -3.99
C ARG A 71 27.71 5.18 -5.43
N LYS A 72 26.75 4.97 -6.34
CA LYS A 72 27.03 4.52 -7.73
C LYS A 72 25.94 4.83 -8.75
N ASN A 73 24.65 4.73 -8.38
CA ASN A 73 23.54 4.86 -9.32
C ASN A 73 22.71 6.11 -9.00
N GLU A 74 23.03 7.20 -9.66
CA GLU A 74 22.38 8.49 -9.48
C GLU A 74 20.91 8.47 -9.93
N ASN A 75 20.63 7.83 -11.07
CA ASN A 75 19.27 7.68 -11.61
C ASN A 75 18.33 6.95 -10.64
N ARG A 76 18.86 6.01 -9.85
CA ARG A 76 18.07 5.31 -8.82
C ARG A 76 17.98 6.12 -7.53
N ALA A 77 19.03 6.83 -7.12
CA ALA A 77 19.01 7.66 -5.92
C ALA A 77 17.97 8.80 -6.00
N ARG A 78 17.70 9.34 -7.20
CA ARG A 78 16.78 10.47 -7.41
C ARG A 78 15.28 10.11 -7.42
N ARG A 79 14.91 8.84 -7.22
CA ARG A 79 13.50 8.40 -7.23
C ARG A 79 13.16 7.54 -6.02
N ILE A 80 11.87 7.55 -5.65
CA ILE A 80 11.33 6.63 -4.65
C ILE A 80 11.04 5.26 -5.25
N GLU A 81 11.54 4.23 -4.59
CA GLU A 81 11.15 2.82 -4.77
C GLU A 81 10.42 2.38 -3.50
N TRP A 82 9.33 1.61 -3.67
CA TRP A 82 8.56 1.11 -2.54
C TRP A 82 9.24 -0.11 -1.93
N GLU A 83 9.74 0.05 -0.70
CA GLU A 83 10.41 -1.00 0.05
C GLU A 83 9.41 -1.99 0.64
N HIS A 84 9.74 -3.27 0.55
CA HIS A 84 9.09 -4.28 1.39
C HIS A 84 9.97 -4.47 2.63
N VAL A 85 9.57 -3.87 3.76
CA VAL A 85 10.33 -3.95 5.02
C VAL A 85 10.69 -5.39 5.37
N VAL A 86 9.74 -6.32 5.19
CA VAL A 86 10.01 -7.76 5.07
C VAL A 86 10.02 -8.11 3.59
N PRO A 87 11.17 -8.47 2.99
CA PRO A 87 11.26 -8.69 1.55
C PRO A 87 10.28 -9.74 1.05
N ALA A 88 9.73 -9.55 -0.16
CA ALA A 88 8.83 -10.52 -0.78
C ALA A 88 9.41 -11.94 -0.84
N TRP A 89 10.72 -12.05 -1.00
CA TRP A 89 11.42 -13.32 -0.98
C TRP A 89 11.30 -14.02 0.38
N GLN A 90 11.41 -13.29 1.49
CA GLN A 90 11.42 -13.91 2.83
C GLN A 90 10.15 -14.70 3.10
N PHE A 91 8.98 -14.15 2.76
CA PHE A 91 7.68 -14.81 2.97
C PHE A 91 7.17 -15.60 1.75
N GLY A 92 7.89 -15.54 0.63
CA GLY A 92 7.45 -16.09 -0.65
C GLY A 92 8.28 -17.26 -1.17
N HIS A 93 9.59 -17.27 -0.94
CA HIS A 93 10.51 -18.16 -1.67
C HIS A 93 10.26 -19.64 -1.45
N GLN A 94 9.66 -20.05 -0.33
CA GLN A 94 9.36 -21.45 -0.03
C GLN A 94 8.04 -21.94 -0.66
N ARG A 95 7.27 -21.05 -1.31
CA ARG A 95 5.96 -21.39 -1.91
C ARG A 95 6.13 -22.05 -3.26
N GLN A 96 5.21 -22.94 -3.60
CA GLN A 96 5.18 -23.65 -4.89
C GLN A 96 5.21 -22.69 -6.08
N CYS A 97 4.37 -21.63 -6.08
CA CYS A 97 4.38 -20.61 -7.14
C CYS A 97 5.77 -20.01 -7.38
N TRP A 98 6.57 -19.85 -6.32
CA TRP A 98 7.89 -19.26 -6.41
C TRP A 98 8.90 -20.25 -7.00
N GLN A 99 8.79 -21.53 -6.65
CA GLN A 99 9.60 -22.58 -7.26
C GLN A 99 9.29 -22.72 -8.76
N ASP A 100 8.03 -22.52 -9.16
CA ASP A 100 7.56 -22.68 -10.53
C ASP A 100 7.74 -21.44 -11.44
N GLY A 101 8.22 -20.32 -10.90
CA GLY A 101 8.36 -19.09 -11.71
C GLY A 101 8.79 -17.82 -10.98
N GLY A 102 9.34 -17.95 -9.77
CA GLY A 102 9.77 -16.83 -8.94
C GLY A 102 8.64 -15.89 -8.55
N ARG A 103 9.00 -14.68 -8.12
CA ARG A 103 8.05 -13.65 -7.68
C ARG A 103 6.96 -13.34 -8.72
N LYS A 104 7.29 -13.41 -10.02
CA LYS A 104 6.35 -13.04 -11.09
C LYS A 104 5.15 -13.99 -11.16
N ASN A 105 5.33 -15.23 -10.71
CA ASN A 105 4.31 -16.27 -10.73
C ASN A 105 3.42 -16.31 -9.46
N CYS A 106 3.72 -15.52 -8.41
CA CYS A 106 3.05 -15.59 -7.10
C CYS A 106 1.96 -14.52 -6.84
#